data_AF-A0A371D231-F1
#
_entry.id   AF-A0A371D231-F1
#
_cell.length_a   1.000
_cell.length_b   1.000
_cell.length_c   1.000
_cell.angle_alpha   90.00
_cell.angle_beta   90.00
_cell.angle_gamma   90.00
#
_symmetry.space_group_name_H-M   'P 1'
#
loop_
_entity.id
_entity.type
_entity.pdbx_description
1 polymer ?
#
loop_
_entity_poly.entity_id
_entity_poly.type
_entity_poly.pdbx_seq_one_letter_code
_entity_poly.pdbx_strand_id
1 'polypeptide(L)'
;VCAICLGRHSPSEVARCNAHRTWDGRSTRCRRVSGRIQTEDGRVLCTDWQRDRGCSSSSHGERHECSGCGLKDHGAHACPRAQKA
;
A
#
# COMPACT_ATOMS: atom_id res chain seq x y z
N VAL A 1 -2.34 -11.78 7.43
CA VAL A 1 -2.15 -10.31 7.37
C VAL A 1 -1.45 -9.98 6.06
N CYS A 2 -1.86 -8.90 5.38
CA CYS A 2 -1.02 -8.08 4.50
C CYS A 2 -1.93 -7.07 3.77
N ALA A 3 -1.50 -5.82 3.64
CA ALA A 3 -2.31 -4.74 3.08
C ALA A 3 -1.42 -3.67 2.42
N ILE A 4 -0.52 -4.13 1.54
CA ILE A 4 0.26 -3.28 0.63
C ILE A 4 1.27 -2.26 1.28
N CYS A 5 1.72 -2.28 2.53
CA CYS A 5 1.69 -3.32 3.58
C CYS A 5 1.68 -2.73 5.00
N LEU A 6 0.54 -2.88 5.67
CA LEU A 6 0.38 -2.63 7.11
C LEU A 6 0.74 -3.89 7.92
N GLY A 7 1.97 -4.41 7.80
CA GLY A 7 2.37 -5.70 8.38
C GLY A 7 3.85 -6.03 8.16
N ARG A 8 4.51 -6.71 9.11
CA ARG A 8 5.89 -7.23 8.93
C ARG A 8 5.88 -8.38 7.91
N HIS A 9 6.30 -8.10 6.67
CA HIS A 9 6.48 -9.08 5.61
C HIS A 9 7.77 -8.84 4.86
N SER A 10 8.39 -9.92 4.36
CA SER A 10 9.52 -9.82 3.46
C SER A 10 9.11 -9.21 2.11
N PRO A 11 10.02 -8.53 1.36
CA PRO A 11 9.67 -7.86 0.10
C PRO A 11 9.03 -8.77 -0.96
N SER A 12 9.35 -10.06 -0.94
CA SER A 12 8.78 -11.10 -1.82
C SER A 12 7.33 -11.45 -1.47
N GLU A 13 6.97 -11.47 -0.18
CA GLU A 13 5.59 -11.63 0.28
C GLU A 13 4.74 -10.39 -0.05
N VAL A 14 5.28 -9.19 0.15
CA VAL A 14 4.66 -7.91 -0.24
C VAL A 14 4.27 -7.92 -1.72
N ALA A 15 5.14 -8.46 -2.59
CA ALA A 15 4.88 -8.55 -4.03
C ALA A 15 3.78 -9.57 -4.40
N ARG A 16 3.51 -10.59 -3.57
CA ARG A 16 2.54 -11.67 -3.84
C ARG A 16 1.24 -11.56 -3.05
N CYS A 17 1.14 -10.52 -2.23
CA CYS A 17 0.04 -10.26 -1.31
C CYS A 17 -1.29 -9.92 -1.99
N ASN A 18 -2.31 -10.76 -1.74
CA ASN A 18 -3.70 -10.59 -2.18
C ASN A 18 -4.70 -10.59 -1.00
N ALA A 19 -4.24 -10.26 0.21
CA ALA A 19 -5.10 -10.25 1.40
C ALA A 19 -6.06 -9.05 1.37
N HIS A 20 -7.30 -9.32 1.73
CA HIS A 20 -8.44 -8.38 1.73
C HIS A 20 -8.70 -7.75 3.12
N ARG A 21 -7.87 -8.09 4.12
CA ARG A 21 -7.94 -7.54 5.50
C ARG A 21 -6.58 -7.09 6.00
N THR A 22 -6.57 -5.95 6.69
CA THR A 22 -5.43 -5.42 7.43
C THR A 22 -5.16 -6.24 8.70
N TRP A 23 -4.06 -5.96 9.40
CA TRP A 23 -3.70 -6.65 10.65
C TRP A 23 -4.71 -6.39 11.78
N ASP A 24 -5.31 -5.19 11.83
CA ASP A 24 -6.37 -4.78 12.76
C ASP A 24 -7.76 -5.30 12.35
N GLY A 25 -7.84 -6.24 11.41
CA GLY A 25 -9.06 -6.93 11.01
C GLY A 25 -10.02 -6.14 10.10
N ARG A 26 -9.71 -4.87 9.77
CA ARG A 26 -10.48 -4.04 8.85
C ARG A 26 -10.29 -4.44 7.39
N SER A 27 -11.23 -4.04 6.53
CA SER A 27 -11.13 -4.20 5.07
C SER A 27 -10.04 -3.30 4.48
N THR A 28 -9.35 -3.78 3.46
CA THR A 28 -8.32 -3.02 2.74
C THR A 28 -8.93 -2.04 1.73
N ARG A 29 -8.54 -0.76 1.74
CA ARG A 29 -8.97 0.24 0.73
C ARG A 29 -8.49 -0.06 -0.69
N CYS A 30 -7.47 -0.89 -0.82
CA CYS A 30 -6.78 -1.21 -2.06
C CYS A 30 -6.53 -2.72 -2.15
N ARG A 31 -6.50 -3.25 -3.37
CA ARG A 31 -6.19 -4.64 -3.69
C ARG A 31 -5.03 -4.72 -4.68
N ARG A 32 -4.39 -5.89 -4.80
CA ARG A 32 -3.38 -6.14 -5.83
C ARG A 32 -4.06 -6.80 -7.04
N VAL A 33 -3.90 -6.20 -8.22
CA VAL A 33 -4.46 -6.67 -9.50
C VAL A 33 -3.33 -6.71 -10.51
N SER A 34 -3.04 -7.88 -11.07
CA SER A 34 -1.96 -8.10 -12.06
C SER A 34 -0.61 -7.49 -11.62
N GLY A 35 -0.25 -7.68 -10.34
CA GLY A 35 1.00 -7.17 -9.74
C GLY A 35 1.02 -5.67 -9.42
N ARG A 36 -0.04 -4.92 -9.75
CA ARG A 36 -0.21 -3.49 -9.46
C ARG A 36 -1.15 -3.28 -8.28
N ILE A 37 -0.99 -2.17 -7.58
CA ILE A 37 -1.91 -1.74 -6.51
C ILE A 37 -3.06 -0.99 -7.17
N GLN A 38 -4.31 -1.37 -6.88
CA GLN A 38 -5.50 -0.62 -7.29
C GLN A 38 -6.36 -0.26 -6.08
N THR A 39 -6.96 0.94 -6.11
CA THR A 39 -8.10 1.28 -5.26
C THR A 39 -9.34 0.49 -5.69
N GLU A 40 -10.41 0.54 -4.89
CA GLU A 40 -11.73 -0.01 -5.26
C GLU A 40 -12.28 0.63 -6.56
N ASP A 41 -12.04 1.94 -6.74
CA ASP A 41 -12.32 2.75 -7.93
C ASP A 41 -11.45 2.37 -9.16
N GLY A 42 -10.60 1.35 -9.06
CA GLY A 42 -9.73 0.86 -10.14
C GLY A 42 -8.46 1.71 -10.41
N ARG A 43 -8.26 2.82 -9.68
CA ARG A 43 -7.09 3.69 -9.86
C ARG A 43 -5.81 2.98 -9.42
N VAL A 44 -4.78 3.02 -10.26
CA VAL A 44 -3.48 2.40 -9.97
C VAL A 44 -2.61 3.31 -9.11
N LEU A 45 -2.18 2.82 -7.95
CA LEU A 45 -1.28 3.54 -7.04
C LEU A 45 0.19 3.22 -7.32
N CYS A 46 1.07 4.18 -7.01
CA CYS A 46 2.51 3.97 -7.12
C CYS A 46 2.96 2.94 -6.06
N THR A 47 3.66 1.89 -6.52
CA THR A 47 4.18 0.84 -5.62
C THR A 47 5.42 1.30 -4.87
N ASP A 48 6.29 2.07 -5.50
CA ASP A 48 7.47 2.64 -4.83
C ASP A 48 7.09 3.66 -3.77
N TRP A 49 6.03 4.43 -3.99
CA TRP A 49 5.47 5.32 -2.96
C TRP A 49 5.07 4.58 -1.68
N GLN A 50 4.58 3.33 -1.77
CA GLN A 50 4.22 2.55 -0.57
C GLN A 50 5.41 1.99 0.20
N ARG A 51 6.59 1.91 -0.43
CA ARG A 51 7.81 1.35 0.15
C ARG A 51 8.46 2.35 1.11
N ASP A 52 9.36 1.83 1.93
CA ASP A 52 10.18 2.60 2.88
C ASP A 52 10.94 3.75 2.19
N ARG A 53 11.59 3.42 1.05
CA ARG A 53 12.32 4.36 0.19
C ARG A 53 11.44 5.47 -0.45
N GLY A 54 10.12 5.29 -0.46
CA GLY A 54 9.18 6.16 -1.17
C GLY A 54 9.42 6.22 -2.70
N CYS A 55 8.78 7.21 -3.35
CA CYS A 55 8.97 7.51 -4.77
C CYS A 55 9.29 9.00 -4.94
N SER A 56 10.39 9.30 -5.65
CA SER A 56 10.84 10.66 -5.96
C SER A 56 10.35 11.19 -7.32
N SER A 57 9.60 10.38 -8.09
CA SER A 57 9.09 10.79 -9.39
C SER A 57 7.90 11.73 -9.25
N SER A 58 8.03 12.96 -9.77
CA SER A 58 6.92 13.91 -9.90
C SER A 58 5.95 13.56 -11.04
N SER A 59 6.39 12.77 -12.02
CA SER A 59 5.67 12.46 -13.26
C SER A 59 4.36 11.68 -13.08
N HIS A 60 4.10 11.14 -11.88
CA HIS A 60 2.88 10.42 -11.55
C HIS A 60 2.44 10.67 -10.10
N GLY A 61 2.67 11.90 -9.62
CA GLY A 61 2.34 12.31 -8.25
C GLY A 61 0.85 12.15 -7.88
N GLU A 62 -0.07 12.09 -8.84
CA GLU A 62 -1.47 11.79 -8.53
C GLU A 62 -1.69 10.37 -7.97
N ARG A 63 -0.74 9.45 -8.22
CA ARG A 63 -0.73 8.06 -7.73
C ARG A 63 0.04 7.90 -6.41
N HIS A 64 0.58 8.97 -5.85
CA HIS A 64 1.19 9.00 -4.52
C HIS A 64 0.06 9.12 -3.48
N GLU A 65 -0.53 7.98 -3.16
CA GLU A 65 -1.61 7.85 -2.17
C GLU A 65 -1.35 6.60 -1.33
N CYS A 66 -1.48 6.70 -0.01
CA CYS A 66 -1.29 5.60 0.92
C CYS A 66 -2.39 4.55 0.77
N SER A 67 -2.02 3.30 0.47
CA SER A 67 -2.99 2.20 0.32
C SER A 67 -3.80 1.86 1.58
N GLY A 68 -3.30 2.25 2.76
CA GLY A 68 -3.91 1.93 4.06
C GLY A 68 -4.94 2.96 4.56
N CYS A 69 -4.72 4.25 4.26
CA CYS A 69 -5.58 5.34 4.73
C CYS A 69 -6.15 6.23 3.61
N GLY A 70 -5.54 6.26 2.42
CA GLY A 70 -5.92 7.15 1.31
C GLY A 70 -5.33 8.57 1.38
N LEU A 71 -4.36 8.83 2.25
CA LEU A 71 -3.67 10.13 2.34
C LEU A 71 -2.48 10.19 1.37
N LYS A 72 -2.20 11.37 0.81
CA LYS A 72 -1.12 11.59 -0.16
C LYS A 72 0.22 12.02 0.44
N ASP A 73 0.22 12.29 1.73
CA ASP A 73 1.37 12.75 2.52
C ASP A 73 2.44 11.66 2.73
N HIS A 74 2.03 10.40 2.81
CA HIS A 74 2.93 9.27 3.07
C HIS A 74 2.56 8.02 2.26
N GLY A 75 3.49 7.07 2.22
CA GLY A 75 3.27 5.70 1.76
C GLY A 75 2.73 4.78 2.84
N ALA A 76 2.30 3.56 2.47
CA ALA A 76 1.87 2.54 3.41
C ALA A 76 2.88 2.25 4.55
N HIS A 77 4.19 2.32 4.29
CA HIS A 77 5.24 2.05 5.29
C HIS A 77 5.14 2.97 6.52
N ALA A 78 4.86 4.26 6.31
CA ALA A 78 4.76 5.28 7.36
C ALA A 78 3.32 5.52 7.84
N CYS A 79 2.35 4.74 7.35
CA CYS A 79 0.96 4.90 7.73
C CYS A 79 0.78 4.63 9.23
N PRO A 80 0.04 5.46 9.99
CA PRO A 80 -0.28 5.17 11.40
C PRO A 80 -1.03 3.84 11.62
N ARG A 81 -1.69 3.33 10.57
CA ARG A 81 -2.33 2.01 10.56
C ARG A 81 -1.37 0.86 10.29
N ALA A 82 -0.08 1.10 10.08
CA ALA A 82 0.90 0.03 9.88
C ALA A 82 1.07 -0.77 11.17
N GLN A 83 1.22 -2.09 11.05
CA GLN A 83 1.57 -2.92 12.20
C GLN A 83 2.96 -2.51 12.69
N LYS A 84 3.01 -1.86 13.85
CA LYS A 84 4.26 -1.52 14.51
C LYS A 84 4.89 -2.77 15.12
N ALA A 85 6.21 -2.69 15.31
CA ALA A 85 7.01 -3.70 16.02
C ALA A 85 6.66 -3.74 17.51
#